data_AF-G8PRV5-F1
#
_entry.id   AF-G8PRV5-F1
#
_cell.length_a   1.000
_cell.length_b   1.000
_cell.length_c   1.000
_cell.angle_alpha   90.00
_cell.angle_beta   90.00
_cell.angle_gamma   90.00
#
_symmetry.space_group_name_H-M   'P 1'
#
loop_
_entity.id
_entity.type
_entity.pdbx_description
1 polymer ?
#
loop_
_entity_poly.entity_id
_entity_poly.type
_entity_poly.pdbx_seq_one_letter_code
_entity_poly.pdbx_strand_id
1 'polypeptide(L)'
;MSTAVLLTLAVILMLVLRQNLIVILMVLGGAVQLFYSDGELMFMAEDFWAALDREALLSIPVFLLCGSIMSRGAIAERLVNVLKQLTGSLSGGLGVATILSCAFFAAISGSSMVTLLAVGTVLYPALKEQGYSTPYALGALSSAGTLGVVIPPSIPMIIYGLVTETSITDMFLAGIVPGLQLTLILASYSAWVNRTIPRIGFDLAEAGSAISNGIWSLLMPVILLGGIYSGYFTATESAAIALAYALAVELFIYKELTLSQLWDAVIHTTQLLGGLLPIVAIAATLNMVLTTEQVPGQLADWLSAHVEEKWLFLIGLNILLLLVGFFMEIISALLIMAPILLPVAVAYGIDPVHLGIIMIINLEIGLLTPPVGINLVVASQAFKESFWTVTRSIVPFVLLMLIVLLLVTFLPELSLIFVS
;
A
#
# COMPACT_ATOMS: atom_id res chain seq x y z
N MET A 1 18.44 22.84 -28.92
CA MET A 1 17.37 22.08 -28.25
C MET A 1 17.21 22.68 -26.87
N SER A 2 15.99 22.94 -26.39
CA SER A 2 15.83 23.42 -25.01
C SER A 2 16.36 22.36 -24.04
N THR A 3 16.92 22.78 -22.92
CA THR A 3 17.47 21.90 -21.88
C THR A 3 16.43 20.86 -21.45
N ALA A 4 15.16 21.27 -21.34
CA ALA A 4 14.03 20.39 -21.11
C ALA A 4 13.91 19.25 -22.14
N VAL A 5 13.97 19.56 -23.45
CA VAL A 5 13.88 18.53 -24.50
C VAL A 5 15.06 17.55 -24.43
N LEU A 6 16.25 18.02 -24.07
CA LEU A 6 17.43 17.18 -23.93
C LEU A 6 17.32 16.24 -22.72
N LEU A 7 16.80 16.74 -21.60
CA LEU A 7 16.49 15.93 -20.41
C LEU A 7 15.39 14.90 -20.68
N THR A 8 14.29 15.30 -21.33
CA THR A 8 13.22 14.37 -21.71
C THR A 8 13.74 13.26 -22.63
N LEU A 9 14.57 13.60 -23.62
CA LEU A 9 15.18 12.59 -24.50
C LEU A 9 16.16 11.68 -23.76
N ALA A 10 16.93 12.21 -22.80
CA ALA A 10 17.81 11.42 -21.97
C ALA A 10 17.02 10.41 -21.11
N VAL A 11 15.91 10.85 -20.50
CA VAL A 11 15.00 9.97 -19.75
C VAL A 11 14.41 8.89 -20.64
N ILE A 12 13.85 9.27 -21.80
CA ILE A 12 13.28 8.32 -22.75
C ILE A 12 14.33 7.30 -23.19
N LEU A 13 15.56 7.75 -23.49
CA LEU A 13 16.66 6.88 -23.85
C LEU A 13 17.00 5.90 -22.71
N MET A 14 17.11 6.38 -21.47
CA MET A 14 17.40 5.50 -20.32
C MET A 14 16.28 4.51 -20.04
N LEU A 15 15.02 4.92 -20.21
CA LEU A 15 13.86 4.02 -20.12
C LEU A 15 13.91 2.94 -21.20
N VAL A 16 14.23 3.32 -22.45
CA VAL A 16 14.40 2.37 -23.58
C VAL A 16 15.55 1.40 -23.31
N LEU A 17 16.65 1.89 -22.70
CA LEU A 17 17.78 1.08 -22.28
C LEU A 17 17.51 0.25 -21.01
N ARG A 18 16.28 0.31 -20.45
CA ARG A 18 15.86 -0.40 -19.24
C ARG A 18 16.77 -0.14 -18.03
N GLN A 19 17.24 1.11 -17.89
CA GLN A 19 18.03 1.51 -16.74
C GLN A 19 17.19 1.48 -15.45
N ASN A 20 17.86 1.27 -14.32
CA ASN A 20 17.21 1.31 -13.01
C ASN A 20 16.63 2.71 -12.76
N LEU A 21 15.39 2.78 -12.25
CA LEU A 21 14.71 4.03 -11.93
C LEU A 21 15.57 4.94 -11.04
N ILE A 22 16.31 4.40 -10.08
CA ILE A 22 17.21 5.19 -9.22
C ILE A 22 18.27 5.92 -10.05
N VAL A 23 18.82 5.28 -11.09
CA VAL A 23 19.80 5.89 -11.99
C VAL A 23 19.16 6.99 -12.81
N ILE A 24 17.97 6.74 -13.35
CA ILE A 24 17.20 7.73 -14.12
C ILE A 24 16.92 8.96 -13.25
N LEU A 25 16.43 8.74 -12.03
CA LEU A 25 16.12 9.79 -11.08
C LEU A 25 17.38 10.55 -10.66
N MET A 26 18.50 9.88 -10.36
CA MET A 26 19.74 10.57 -9.99
C MET A 26 20.26 11.46 -11.11
N VAL A 27 20.24 10.96 -12.35
CA VAL A 27 20.66 11.76 -13.51
C VAL A 27 19.71 12.94 -13.71
N LEU A 28 18.41 12.74 -13.55
CA LEU A 28 17.43 13.82 -13.58
C LEU A 28 17.67 14.85 -12.49
N GLY A 29 17.71 14.46 -11.22
CA GLY A 29 17.91 15.35 -10.09
C GLY A 29 19.22 16.14 -10.20
N GLY A 30 20.32 15.46 -10.55
CA GLY A 30 21.61 16.10 -10.75
C GLY A 30 21.61 17.05 -11.95
N ALA A 31 21.00 16.67 -13.08
CA ALA A 31 20.94 17.55 -14.24
C ALA A 31 20.02 18.75 -14.01
N VAL A 32 18.89 18.56 -13.32
CA VAL A 32 17.98 19.64 -12.94
C VAL A 32 18.71 20.65 -12.05
N GLN A 33 19.42 20.22 -11.01
CA GLN A 33 20.23 21.11 -10.17
C GLN A 33 21.32 21.84 -10.97
N LEU A 34 22.03 21.13 -11.86
CA LEU A 34 23.08 21.72 -12.71
C LEU A 34 22.55 22.78 -13.68
N PHE A 35 21.31 22.64 -14.16
CA PHE A 35 20.75 23.53 -15.19
C PHE A 35 19.79 24.59 -14.66
N TYR A 36 19.19 24.39 -13.48
CA TYR A 36 18.13 25.27 -12.93
C TYR A 36 18.45 25.83 -11.53
N SER A 37 19.45 25.32 -10.81
CA SER A 37 19.78 25.78 -9.44
C SER A 37 21.25 26.17 -9.30
N ASP A 38 21.64 27.21 -10.04
CA ASP A 38 22.96 27.87 -9.99
C ASP A 38 24.21 26.97 -10.17
N GLY A 39 24.02 25.69 -10.51
CA GLY A 39 25.10 24.76 -10.81
C GLY A 39 25.74 24.08 -9.58
N GLU A 40 25.20 24.28 -8.38
CA GLU A 40 25.78 23.75 -7.14
C GLU A 40 25.15 22.41 -6.74
N LEU A 41 25.86 21.31 -7.03
CA LEU A 41 25.49 19.95 -6.58
C LEU A 41 25.41 19.81 -5.05
N MET A 42 25.90 20.78 -4.28
CA MET A 42 25.81 20.78 -2.82
C MET A 42 24.35 20.86 -2.35
N PHE A 43 23.49 21.61 -3.03
CA PHE A 43 22.06 21.69 -2.69
C PHE A 43 21.37 20.33 -2.79
N MET A 44 21.78 19.50 -3.76
CA MET A 44 21.28 18.13 -3.85
C MET A 44 21.65 17.29 -2.62
N ALA A 45 22.87 17.47 -2.06
CA ALA A 45 23.27 16.77 -0.84
C ALA A 45 22.50 17.27 0.40
N GLU A 46 22.23 18.57 0.48
CA GLU A 46 21.41 19.17 1.54
C GLU A 46 19.96 18.69 1.47
N ASP A 47 19.36 18.68 0.29
CA ASP A 47 18.02 18.13 0.05
C ASP A 47 17.94 16.66 0.46
N PHE A 48 18.97 15.88 0.11
CA PHE A 48 19.05 14.46 0.49
C PHE A 48 19.08 14.31 2.00
N TRP A 49 19.91 15.11 2.68
CA TRP A 49 19.98 15.08 4.15
C TRP A 49 18.63 15.47 4.77
N ALA A 50 18.04 16.60 4.35
CA ALA A 50 16.78 17.10 4.87
C ALA A 50 15.59 16.16 4.62
N ALA A 51 15.62 15.40 3.52
CA ALA A 51 14.62 14.40 3.21
C ALA A 51 14.76 13.15 4.07
N LEU A 52 15.99 12.68 4.29
CA LEU A 52 16.27 11.44 5.03
C LEU A 52 16.24 11.62 6.55
N ASP A 53 16.54 12.82 7.05
CA ASP A 53 16.55 13.17 8.48
C ASP A 53 15.14 13.54 9.01
N ARG A 54 14.12 12.79 8.59
CA ARG A 54 12.72 12.98 9.01
C ARG A 54 12.31 11.85 9.95
N GLU A 55 11.89 12.19 11.17
CA GLU A 55 11.49 11.21 12.19
C GLU A 55 10.37 10.26 11.71
N ALA A 56 9.44 10.77 10.91
CA ALA A 56 8.36 9.95 10.35
C ALA A 56 8.87 8.85 9.39
N LEU A 57 10.03 9.00 8.74
CA LEU A 57 10.63 7.94 7.93
C LEU A 57 11.07 6.74 8.78
N LEU A 58 11.34 6.90 10.08
CA LEU A 58 11.71 5.79 10.98
C LEU A 58 10.55 4.82 11.21
N SER A 59 9.30 5.26 11.03
CA SER A 59 8.13 4.37 11.16
C SER A 59 8.11 3.30 10.07
N ILE A 60 8.54 3.62 8.85
CA ILE A 60 8.54 2.72 7.68
C ILE A 60 9.41 1.46 7.89
N PRO A 61 10.71 1.55 8.22
CA PRO A 61 11.55 0.38 8.44
C PRO A 61 11.03 -0.47 9.59
N VAL A 62 10.47 0.16 10.63
CA VAL A 62 9.96 -0.55 11.80
C VAL A 62 8.67 -1.30 11.49
N PHE A 63 7.72 -0.70 10.75
CA PHE A 63 6.53 -1.38 10.27
C PHE A 63 6.87 -2.52 9.29
N LEU A 64 7.80 -2.29 8.35
CA LEU A 64 8.27 -3.33 7.43
C LEU A 64 8.91 -4.51 8.19
N LEU A 65 9.76 -4.21 9.17
CA LEU A 65 10.39 -5.24 10.00
C LEU A 65 9.35 -6.02 10.81
N CYS A 66 8.39 -5.32 11.42
CA CYS A 66 7.30 -5.92 12.17
C CYS A 66 6.49 -6.89 11.29
N GLY A 67 6.04 -6.43 10.11
CA GLY A 67 5.32 -7.27 9.15
C GLY A 67 6.15 -8.46 8.66
N SER A 68 7.45 -8.26 8.42
CA SER A 68 8.39 -9.32 8.02
C SER A 68 8.55 -10.39 9.10
N ILE A 69 8.71 -10.00 10.37
CA ILE A 69 8.78 -10.93 11.51
C ILE A 69 7.49 -11.72 11.64
N MET A 70 6.35 -11.05 11.61
CA MET A 70 5.04 -11.68 11.74
C MET A 70 4.72 -12.66 10.60
N SER A 71 5.18 -12.36 9.39
CA SER A 71 5.01 -13.25 8.23
C SER A 71 5.80 -14.55 8.34
N ARG A 72 6.85 -14.57 9.17
CA ARG A 72 7.74 -15.72 9.38
C ARG A 72 7.47 -16.48 10.68
N GLY A 73 6.72 -15.87 11.59
CA GLY A 73 6.31 -16.46 12.86
C GLY A 73 4.89 -16.99 12.84
N ALA A 74 4.32 -17.20 14.04
CA ALA A 74 3.01 -17.82 14.21
C ALA A 74 1.84 -16.82 14.14
N ILE A 75 2.08 -15.52 14.33
CA ILE A 75 1.02 -14.51 14.47
C ILE A 75 0.06 -14.54 13.27
N ALA A 76 0.60 -14.59 12.04
CA ALA A 76 -0.22 -14.63 10.82
C ALA A 76 -1.12 -15.87 10.79
N GLU A 77 -0.56 -17.05 11.09
CA GLU A 77 -1.29 -18.32 11.08
C GLU A 77 -2.39 -18.35 12.16
N ARG A 78 -2.08 -17.90 13.38
CA ARG A 78 -3.02 -17.86 14.51
C ARG A 78 -4.19 -16.93 14.20
N LEU A 79 -3.91 -15.77 13.60
CA LEU A 79 -4.94 -14.84 13.18
C LEU A 79 -5.86 -15.43 12.11
N VAL A 80 -5.28 -16.06 11.08
CA VAL A 80 -6.04 -16.74 10.02
C VAL A 80 -6.95 -17.82 10.62
N ASN A 81 -6.44 -18.59 11.58
CA ASN A 81 -7.20 -19.64 12.26
C ASN A 81 -8.40 -19.09 13.04
N VAL A 82 -8.25 -17.95 13.72
CA VAL A 82 -9.37 -17.27 14.38
C VAL A 82 -10.45 -16.89 13.37
N LEU A 83 -10.06 -16.22 12.29
CA LEU A 83 -11.02 -15.70 11.31
C LEU A 83 -11.70 -16.82 10.52
N LYS A 84 -10.99 -17.92 10.26
CA LYS A 84 -11.54 -19.16 9.71
C LYS A 84 -12.64 -19.74 10.60
N GLN A 85 -12.43 -19.78 11.92
CA GLN A 85 -13.44 -20.30 12.85
C GLN A 85 -14.65 -19.38 12.98
N LEU A 86 -14.43 -18.05 13.04
CA LEU A 86 -15.52 -17.07 13.12
C LEU A 86 -16.42 -17.06 11.88
N THR A 87 -15.88 -17.38 10.71
CA THR A 87 -16.61 -17.39 9.44
C THR A 87 -17.08 -18.78 9.02
N GLY A 88 -16.75 -19.85 9.76
CA GLY A 88 -17.05 -21.23 9.38
C GLY A 88 -18.54 -21.50 9.15
N SER A 89 -19.41 -20.83 9.92
CA SER A 89 -20.88 -20.90 9.81
C SER A 89 -21.44 -20.43 8.46
N LEU A 90 -20.67 -19.66 7.69
CA LEU A 90 -21.09 -19.05 6.44
C LEU A 90 -20.82 -19.99 5.25
N SER A 91 -21.74 -20.01 4.27
CA SER A 91 -21.48 -20.68 3.00
C SER A 91 -20.34 -19.96 2.28
N GLY A 92 -19.27 -20.68 1.93
CA GLY A 92 -18.05 -20.05 1.41
C GLY A 92 -17.24 -19.29 2.48
N GLY A 93 -17.40 -19.63 3.76
CA GLY A 93 -16.80 -18.93 4.90
C GLY A 93 -15.28 -18.75 4.82
N LEU A 94 -14.54 -19.75 4.33
CA LEU A 94 -13.08 -19.64 4.17
C LEU A 94 -12.67 -18.54 3.17
N GLY A 95 -13.48 -18.30 2.13
CA GLY A 95 -13.27 -17.17 1.23
C GLY A 95 -13.42 -15.83 1.94
N VAL A 96 -14.43 -15.71 2.81
CA VAL A 96 -14.63 -14.51 3.64
C VAL A 96 -13.49 -14.36 4.66
N ALA A 97 -13.08 -15.46 5.31
CA ALA A 97 -11.91 -15.49 6.19
C ALA A 97 -10.66 -14.98 5.48
N THR A 98 -10.51 -15.27 4.18
CA THR A 98 -9.38 -14.80 3.38
C THR A 98 -9.35 -13.28 3.29
N ILE A 99 -10.48 -12.67 2.92
CA ILE A 99 -10.56 -11.20 2.83
C ILE A 99 -10.32 -10.57 4.20
N LEU A 100 -10.96 -11.10 5.25
CA LEU A 100 -10.82 -10.57 6.61
C LEU A 100 -9.40 -10.75 7.17
N SER A 101 -8.74 -11.87 6.85
CA SER A 101 -7.36 -12.13 7.31
C SER A 101 -6.39 -11.17 6.66
N CYS A 102 -6.54 -10.94 5.35
CA CYS A 102 -5.77 -9.90 4.68
C CYS A 102 -6.10 -8.52 5.25
N ALA A 103 -7.36 -8.19 5.52
CA ALA A 103 -7.74 -6.89 6.07
C ALA A 103 -7.15 -6.63 7.47
N PHE A 104 -7.17 -7.64 8.33
CA PHE A 104 -6.63 -7.53 9.68
C PHE A 104 -5.10 -7.51 9.68
N PHE A 105 -4.45 -8.29 8.81
CA PHE A 105 -3.01 -8.27 8.66
C PHE A 105 -2.51 -6.99 7.96
N ALA A 106 -3.31 -6.43 7.06
CA ALA A 106 -3.07 -5.15 6.41
C ALA A 106 -2.94 -4.01 7.43
N ALA A 107 -3.79 -4.00 8.45
CA ALA A 107 -3.73 -3.08 9.59
C ALA A 107 -2.48 -3.23 10.48
N ILE A 108 -1.48 -3.98 10.03
CA ILE A 108 -0.21 -4.20 10.73
C ILE A 108 0.96 -4.05 9.77
N SER A 109 0.89 -4.67 8.59
CA SER A 109 2.03 -4.70 7.67
C SER A 109 2.18 -3.45 6.81
N GLY A 110 1.09 -2.72 6.53
CA GLY A 110 1.12 -1.50 5.71
C GLY A 110 1.66 -1.69 4.28
N SER A 111 1.69 -2.94 3.80
CA SER A 111 2.28 -3.35 2.51
C SER A 111 1.49 -4.50 1.88
N SER A 112 1.06 -4.32 0.63
CA SER A 112 0.25 -5.30 -0.09
C SER A 112 0.99 -6.61 -0.38
N MET A 113 2.27 -6.54 -0.77
CA MET A 113 3.09 -7.72 -1.00
C MET A 113 3.32 -8.54 0.27
N VAL A 114 3.59 -7.87 1.41
CA VAL A 114 3.82 -8.57 2.68
C VAL A 114 2.53 -9.25 3.16
N THR A 115 1.39 -8.57 3.05
CA THR A 115 0.08 -9.16 3.38
C THR A 115 -0.22 -10.38 2.51
N LEU A 116 0.00 -10.28 1.19
CA LEU A 116 -0.23 -11.37 0.24
C LEU A 116 0.60 -12.61 0.58
N LEU A 117 1.90 -12.43 0.85
CA LEU A 117 2.80 -13.54 1.15
C LEU A 117 2.49 -14.18 2.50
N ALA A 118 2.22 -13.38 3.53
CA ALA A 118 1.93 -13.88 4.88
C ALA A 118 0.61 -14.67 4.92
N VAL A 119 -0.46 -14.09 4.39
CA VAL A 119 -1.80 -14.71 4.45
C VAL A 119 -1.98 -15.76 3.36
N GLY A 120 -1.45 -15.51 2.16
CA GLY A 120 -1.63 -16.37 1.01
C GLY A 120 -0.91 -17.71 1.11
N THR A 121 0.26 -17.77 1.76
CA THR A 121 0.96 -19.05 1.96
C THR A 121 0.16 -20.04 2.82
N VAL A 122 -0.63 -19.52 3.77
CA VAL A 122 -1.51 -20.32 4.64
C VAL A 122 -2.83 -20.64 3.94
N LEU A 123 -3.47 -19.64 3.32
CA LEU A 123 -4.83 -19.76 2.82
C LEU A 123 -4.94 -20.33 1.41
N TYR A 124 -3.94 -20.18 0.55
CA TYR A 124 -3.98 -20.75 -0.79
C TYR A 124 -4.15 -22.29 -0.77
N PRO A 125 -3.33 -23.07 -0.05
CA PRO A 125 -3.55 -24.52 0.05
C PRO A 125 -4.88 -24.86 0.71
N ALA A 126 -5.27 -24.15 1.78
CA ALA A 126 -6.54 -24.40 2.48
C ALA A 126 -7.78 -24.17 1.57
N LEU A 127 -7.77 -23.12 0.75
CA LEU A 127 -8.83 -22.84 -0.23
C LEU A 127 -8.91 -23.97 -1.26
N LYS A 128 -7.76 -24.45 -1.74
CA LYS A 128 -7.69 -25.55 -2.71
C LYS A 128 -8.22 -26.86 -2.13
N GLU A 129 -7.87 -27.19 -0.90
CA GLU A 129 -8.33 -28.39 -0.19
C GLU A 129 -9.85 -28.37 0.06
N GLN A 130 -10.42 -27.20 0.35
CA GLN A 130 -11.86 -27.04 0.54
C GLN A 130 -12.66 -26.91 -0.78
N GLY A 131 -12.02 -27.13 -1.93
CA GLY A 131 -12.69 -27.18 -3.22
C GLY A 131 -13.01 -25.82 -3.84
N TYR A 132 -12.39 -24.73 -3.38
CA TYR A 132 -12.49 -23.45 -4.07
C TYR A 132 -11.78 -23.53 -5.44
N SER A 133 -12.34 -22.86 -6.43
CA SER A 133 -11.73 -22.82 -7.77
C SER A 133 -10.38 -22.09 -7.72
N THR A 134 -9.39 -22.56 -8.47
CA THR A 134 -8.08 -21.89 -8.57
C THR A 134 -8.22 -20.41 -8.95
N PRO A 135 -9.06 -20.05 -9.96
CA PRO A 135 -9.22 -18.64 -10.32
C PRO A 135 -9.80 -17.80 -9.19
N TYR A 136 -10.75 -18.33 -8.42
CA TYR A 136 -11.26 -17.60 -7.26
C TYR A 136 -10.17 -17.41 -6.19
N ALA A 137 -9.44 -18.47 -5.82
CA ALA A 137 -8.42 -18.41 -4.78
C ALA A 137 -7.31 -17.41 -5.12
N LEU A 138 -6.81 -17.46 -6.36
CA LEU A 138 -5.79 -16.52 -6.85
C LEU A 138 -6.30 -15.07 -6.87
N GLY A 139 -7.52 -14.86 -7.39
CA GLY A 139 -8.13 -13.54 -7.45
C GLY A 139 -8.37 -12.95 -6.07
N ALA A 140 -8.93 -13.74 -5.15
CA ALA A 140 -9.23 -13.33 -3.78
C ALA A 140 -7.97 -12.98 -3.01
N LEU A 141 -6.94 -13.83 -3.04
CA LEU A 141 -5.70 -13.58 -2.30
C LEU A 141 -4.94 -12.38 -2.87
N SER A 142 -4.77 -12.33 -4.19
CA SER A 142 -4.03 -11.23 -4.85
C SER A 142 -4.70 -9.88 -4.60
N SER A 143 -6.03 -9.84 -4.63
CA SER A 143 -6.80 -8.61 -4.46
C SER A 143 -7.07 -8.26 -2.99
N ALA A 144 -7.17 -9.24 -2.10
CA ALA A 144 -7.30 -8.95 -0.67
C ALA A 144 -5.96 -8.50 -0.07
N GLY A 145 -4.84 -9.01 -0.59
CA GLY A 145 -3.51 -8.53 -0.23
C GLY A 145 -3.36 -7.03 -0.44
N THR A 146 -4.02 -6.46 -1.45
CA THR A 146 -3.99 -5.01 -1.73
C THR A 146 -4.61 -4.15 -0.63
N LEU A 147 -5.44 -4.74 0.24
CA LEU A 147 -5.93 -4.05 1.44
C LEU A 147 -4.76 -3.58 2.31
N GLY A 148 -3.60 -4.25 2.21
CA GLY A 148 -2.33 -3.93 2.86
C GLY A 148 -1.87 -2.49 2.73
N VAL A 149 -2.24 -1.78 1.66
CA VAL A 149 -1.86 -0.36 1.49
C VAL A 149 -2.99 0.62 1.74
N VAL A 150 -4.23 0.15 1.80
CA VAL A 150 -5.42 1.01 1.99
C VAL A 150 -5.83 1.04 3.45
N ILE A 151 -5.73 -0.08 4.17
CA ILE A 151 -6.08 -0.15 5.58
C ILE A 151 -4.90 0.39 6.42
N PRO A 152 -5.12 1.40 7.26
CA PRO A 152 -4.07 1.98 8.10
C PRO A 152 -3.59 1.02 9.18
N PRO A 153 -2.33 1.15 9.65
CA PRO A 153 -1.27 2.02 9.14
C PRO A 153 -0.76 1.56 7.77
N SER A 154 -0.44 2.51 6.90
CA SER A 154 -0.02 2.24 5.52
C SER A 154 1.27 2.98 5.17
N ILE A 155 2.24 2.25 4.61
CA ILE A 155 3.52 2.83 4.20
C ILE A 155 3.34 3.87 3.08
N PRO A 156 2.54 3.61 2.03
CA PRO A 156 2.18 4.65 1.06
C PRO A 156 1.55 5.91 1.67
N MET A 157 0.73 5.78 2.71
CA MET A 157 0.15 6.95 3.40
C MET A 157 1.21 7.78 4.12
N ILE A 158 2.18 7.13 4.77
CA ILE A 158 3.32 7.81 5.40
C ILE A 158 4.13 8.56 4.33
N ILE A 159 4.43 7.91 3.20
CA ILE A 159 5.19 8.53 2.10
C ILE A 159 4.45 9.72 1.51
N TYR A 160 3.15 9.58 1.24
CA TYR A 160 2.33 10.69 0.76
C TYR A 160 2.37 11.86 1.74
N GLY A 161 2.12 11.62 3.03
CA GLY A 161 2.15 12.65 4.05
C GLY A 161 3.50 13.34 4.21
N LEU A 162 4.60 12.60 4.03
CA LEU A 162 5.94 13.16 4.03
C LEU A 162 6.20 14.10 2.86
N VAL A 163 5.82 13.73 1.63
CA VAL A 163 6.12 14.55 0.44
C VAL A 163 5.15 15.68 0.19
N THR A 164 3.93 15.57 0.71
CA THR A 164 2.89 16.59 0.60
C THR A 164 2.75 17.45 1.86
N GLU A 165 3.52 17.13 2.90
CA GLU A 165 3.44 17.74 4.22
C GLU A 165 2.05 17.64 4.88
N THR A 166 1.22 16.68 4.45
CA THR A 166 -0.07 16.39 5.09
C THR A 166 0.12 15.53 6.34
N SER A 167 -0.75 15.72 7.33
CA SER A 167 -0.78 14.92 8.56
C SER A 167 -0.90 13.42 8.26
N ILE A 168 0.07 12.63 8.74
CA ILE A 168 0.08 11.17 8.60
C ILE A 168 -1.09 10.56 9.39
N THR A 169 -1.43 11.14 10.54
CA THR A 169 -2.57 10.70 11.35
C THR A 169 -3.87 10.89 10.59
N ASP A 170 -4.04 12.01 9.89
CA ASP A 170 -5.25 12.29 9.10
C ASP A 170 -5.34 11.36 7.90
N MET A 171 -4.20 11.08 7.25
CA MET A 171 -4.11 10.07 6.20
C MET A 171 -4.54 8.69 6.69
N PHE A 172 -4.12 8.29 7.90
CA PHE A 172 -4.57 7.05 8.52
C PHE A 172 -6.07 7.08 8.80
N LEU A 173 -6.60 8.14 9.42
CA LEU A 173 -8.04 8.26 9.67
C LEU A 173 -8.86 8.19 8.37
N ALA A 174 -8.37 8.82 7.30
CA ALA A 174 -9.01 8.84 6.00
C ALA A 174 -9.01 7.49 5.27
N GLY A 175 -8.07 6.60 5.60
CA GLY A 175 -7.98 5.26 5.06
C GLY A 175 -8.98 4.26 5.64
N ILE A 176 -9.52 4.52 6.83
CA ILE A 176 -10.37 3.58 7.57
C ILE A 176 -11.62 3.21 6.77
N VAL A 177 -12.40 4.20 6.35
CA VAL A 177 -13.67 3.96 5.66
C VAL A 177 -13.45 3.33 4.28
N PRO A 178 -12.56 3.84 3.40
CA PRO A 178 -12.25 3.18 2.13
C PRO A 178 -11.74 1.75 2.30
N GLY A 179 -10.88 1.50 3.29
CA GLY A 179 -10.36 0.17 3.58
C GLY A 179 -11.43 -0.81 4.04
N LEU A 180 -12.32 -0.38 4.94
CA LEU A 180 -13.48 -1.17 5.39
C LEU A 180 -14.47 -1.39 4.25
N GLN A 181 -14.69 -0.41 3.38
CA GLN A 181 -15.57 -0.51 2.24
C GLN A 181 -15.06 -1.53 1.21
N LEU A 182 -13.77 -1.48 0.88
CA LEU A 182 -13.12 -2.52 0.07
C LEU A 182 -13.27 -3.89 0.72
N THR A 183 -12.94 -4.01 2.01
CA THR A 183 -13.07 -5.27 2.76
C THR A 183 -14.49 -5.84 2.68
N LEU A 184 -15.50 -4.99 2.91
CA LEU A 184 -16.91 -5.40 2.90
C LEU A 184 -17.36 -5.85 1.52
N ILE A 185 -17.02 -5.11 0.46
CA ILE A 185 -17.42 -5.43 -0.92
C ILE A 185 -16.73 -6.71 -1.39
N LEU A 186 -15.44 -6.87 -1.13
CA LEU A 186 -14.71 -8.07 -1.50
C LEU A 186 -15.19 -9.31 -0.71
N ALA A 187 -15.48 -9.15 0.59
CA ALA A 187 -16.04 -10.22 1.42
C ALA A 187 -17.46 -10.62 0.97
N SER A 188 -18.29 -9.63 0.63
CA SER A 188 -19.65 -9.87 0.12
C SER A 188 -19.63 -10.61 -1.22
N TYR A 189 -18.72 -10.21 -2.12
CA TYR A 189 -18.51 -10.90 -3.39
C TYR A 189 -18.01 -12.34 -3.17
N SER A 190 -17.06 -12.54 -2.26
CA SER A 190 -16.57 -13.87 -1.88
C SER A 190 -17.70 -14.80 -1.42
N ALA A 191 -18.55 -14.33 -0.50
CA ALA A 191 -19.69 -15.10 -0.01
C ALA A 191 -20.71 -15.41 -1.12
N TRP A 192 -20.94 -14.46 -2.03
CA TRP A 192 -21.89 -14.62 -3.13
C TRP A 192 -21.43 -15.64 -4.18
N VAL A 193 -20.15 -15.60 -4.59
CA VAL A 193 -19.59 -16.54 -5.57
C VAL A 193 -19.51 -17.95 -5.00
N ASN A 194 -19.13 -18.09 -3.73
CA ASN A 194 -18.85 -19.39 -3.11
C ASN A 194 -20.01 -19.92 -2.26
N ARG A 195 -21.23 -19.42 -2.46
CA ARG A 195 -22.44 -19.84 -1.72
C ARG A 195 -22.77 -21.33 -1.85
N THR A 196 -22.25 -22.00 -2.88
CA THR A 196 -22.44 -23.43 -3.14
C THR A 196 -21.46 -24.31 -2.36
N ILE A 197 -20.39 -23.74 -1.81
CA ILE A 197 -19.43 -24.49 -0.99
C ILE A 197 -20.08 -24.79 0.37
N PRO A 198 -20.07 -26.06 0.81
CA PRO A 198 -20.74 -26.46 2.04
C PRO A 198 -20.17 -25.73 3.26
N ARG A 199 -21.06 -25.46 4.22
CA ARG A 199 -20.72 -24.83 5.49
C ARG A 199 -19.98 -25.83 6.36
N ILE A 200 -18.96 -25.36 7.05
CA ILE A 200 -18.36 -26.10 8.15
C ILE A 200 -19.21 -25.74 9.38
N GLY A 201 -19.56 -26.72 10.21
CA GLY A 201 -20.33 -26.44 11.43
C GLY A 201 -19.63 -25.37 12.28
N PHE A 202 -20.40 -24.49 12.93
CA PHE A 202 -19.84 -23.58 13.91
C PHE A 202 -19.83 -24.26 15.28
N ASP A 203 -18.64 -24.62 15.73
CA ASP A 203 -18.44 -25.11 17.08
C ASP A 203 -17.97 -23.96 17.97
N LEU A 204 -18.80 -23.60 18.96
CA LEU A 204 -18.50 -22.54 19.92
C LEU A 204 -17.22 -22.84 20.73
N ALA A 205 -16.95 -24.12 21.02
CA ALA A 205 -15.76 -24.54 21.75
C ALA A 205 -14.51 -24.40 20.89
N GLU A 206 -14.56 -24.77 19.62
CA GLU A 206 -13.45 -24.57 18.68
C GLU A 206 -13.19 -23.07 18.41
N ALA A 207 -14.25 -22.28 18.24
CA ALA A 207 -14.13 -20.83 18.09
C ALA A 207 -13.51 -20.18 19.34
N GLY A 208 -13.96 -20.57 20.54
CA GLY A 208 -13.40 -20.10 21.80
C GLY A 208 -11.93 -20.49 21.97
N SER A 209 -11.58 -21.73 21.61
CA SER A 209 -10.19 -22.20 21.62
C SER A 209 -9.31 -21.42 20.64
N ALA A 210 -9.79 -21.19 19.41
CA ALA A 210 -9.06 -20.42 18.41
C ALA A 210 -8.83 -18.98 18.86
N ILE A 211 -9.85 -18.31 19.41
CA ILE A 211 -9.71 -16.95 19.98
C ILE A 211 -8.70 -16.95 21.12
N SER A 212 -8.78 -17.92 22.04
CA SER A 212 -7.84 -18.02 23.16
C SER A 212 -6.40 -18.23 22.69
N ASN A 213 -6.19 -19.04 21.64
CA ASN A 213 -4.87 -19.29 21.07
C ASN A 213 -4.34 -18.10 20.23
N GLY A 214 -5.26 -17.37 19.60
CA GLY A 214 -4.97 -16.20 18.77
C GLY A 214 -5.02 -14.87 19.50
N ILE A 215 -5.27 -14.84 20.82
CA ILE A 215 -5.50 -13.59 21.56
C ILE A 215 -4.32 -12.61 21.45
N TRP A 216 -3.09 -13.12 21.50
CA TRP A 216 -1.87 -12.33 21.34
C TRP A 216 -1.73 -11.77 19.92
N SER A 217 -2.21 -12.51 18.91
CA SER A 217 -2.25 -12.02 17.53
C SER A 217 -3.31 -10.95 17.33
N LEU A 218 -4.48 -11.11 17.97
CA LEU A 218 -5.60 -10.17 17.89
C LEU A 218 -5.34 -8.84 18.62
N LEU A 219 -4.55 -8.87 19.69
CA LEU A 219 -4.18 -7.67 20.43
C LEU A 219 -3.27 -6.73 19.63
N MET A 220 -2.57 -7.22 18.60
CA MET A 220 -1.61 -6.43 17.83
C MET A 220 -2.24 -5.20 17.16
N PRO A 221 -3.28 -5.30 16.29
CA PRO A 221 -3.91 -4.09 15.75
C PRO A 221 -4.57 -3.24 16.82
N VAL A 222 -5.03 -3.83 17.93
CA VAL A 222 -5.66 -3.05 19.02
C VAL A 222 -4.63 -2.15 19.69
N ILE A 223 -3.43 -2.66 19.96
CA ILE A 223 -2.32 -1.89 20.54
C ILE A 223 -1.87 -0.81 19.55
N LEU A 224 -1.69 -1.19 18.29
CA LEU A 224 -1.21 -0.29 17.24
C LEU A 224 -2.23 0.82 16.95
N LEU A 225 -3.44 0.47 16.50
CA LEU A 225 -4.47 1.43 16.13
C LEU A 225 -5.00 2.19 17.35
N GLY A 226 -5.16 1.50 18.49
CA GLY A 226 -5.55 2.14 19.74
C GLY A 226 -4.52 3.16 20.19
N GLY A 227 -3.22 2.87 20.06
CA GLY A 227 -2.14 3.80 20.38
C GLY A 227 -2.12 5.05 19.50
N ILE A 228 -2.24 4.87 18.18
CA ILE A 228 -2.29 5.98 17.22
C ILE A 228 -3.53 6.85 17.46
N TYR A 229 -4.73 6.25 17.46
CA TYR A 229 -5.99 7.01 17.45
C TYR A 229 -6.39 7.57 18.82
N SER A 230 -5.84 7.05 19.90
CA SER A 230 -5.97 7.69 21.23
C SER A 230 -5.07 8.92 21.38
N GLY A 231 -4.13 9.15 20.46
CA GLY A 231 -3.15 10.21 20.54
C GLY A 231 -2.04 9.97 21.57
N TYR A 232 -2.00 8.78 22.21
CA TYR A 232 -0.93 8.44 23.14
C TYR A 232 0.40 8.17 22.43
N PHE A 233 0.36 7.63 21.20
CA PHE A 233 1.53 7.32 20.41
C PHE A 233 1.48 8.03 19.05
N THR A 234 2.63 8.52 18.61
CA THR A 234 2.89 8.84 17.22
C THR A 234 2.94 7.57 16.36
N ALA A 235 2.97 7.73 15.03
CA ALA A 235 3.14 6.60 14.10
C ALA A 235 4.46 5.84 14.35
N THR A 236 5.54 6.55 14.64
CA THR A 236 6.87 5.97 14.90
C THR A 236 6.89 5.20 16.22
N GLU A 237 6.33 5.76 17.30
CA GLU A 237 6.22 5.07 18.59
C GLU A 237 5.33 3.84 18.50
N SER A 238 4.21 3.94 17.77
CA SER A 238 3.31 2.81 17.53
C SER A 238 4.00 1.68 16.78
N ALA A 239 4.81 2.01 15.76
CA ALA A 239 5.62 1.02 15.05
C ALA A 239 6.61 0.33 15.99
N ALA A 240 7.33 1.10 16.82
CA ALA A 240 8.32 0.57 17.75
C ALA A 240 7.71 -0.38 18.79
N ILE A 241 6.55 0.01 19.34
CA ILE A 241 5.79 -0.82 20.28
C ILE A 241 5.26 -2.08 19.61
N ALA A 242 4.73 -1.97 18.38
CA ALA A 242 4.28 -3.12 17.61
C ALA A 242 5.42 -4.11 17.33
N LEU A 243 6.60 -3.62 16.94
CA LEU A 243 7.78 -4.46 16.73
C LEU A 243 8.23 -5.15 18.02
N ALA A 244 8.32 -4.41 19.13
CA ALA A 244 8.70 -4.97 20.43
C ALA A 244 7.69 -6.03 20.89
N TYR A 245 6.40 -5.78 20.70
CA TYR A 245 5.33 -6.72 20.99
C TYR A 245 5.40 -7.96 20.09
N ALA A 246 5.61 -7.80 18.77
CA ALA A 246 5.76 -8.90 17.83
C ALA A 246 6.91 -9.82 18.24
N LEU A 247 8.07 -9.24 18.56
CA LEU A 247 9.24 -9.99 19.04
C LEU A 247 8.94 -10.71 20.35
N ALA A 248 8.27 -10.05 21.30
CA ALA A 248 7.94 -10.67 22.58
C ALA A 248 7.00 -11.87 22.41
N VAL A 249 5.96 -11.72 21.59
CA VAL A 249 5.00 -12.79 21.31
C VAL A 249 5.67 -13.94 20.56
N GLU A 250 6.43 -13.66 19.52
CA GLU A 250 7.05 -14.70 18.68
C GLU A 250 8.18 -15.45 19.39
N LEU A 251 8.99 -14.77 20.21
CA LEU A 251 10.12 -15.39 20.90
C LEU A 251 9.75 -16.06 22.22
N PHE A 252 8.84 -15.48 23.01
CA PHE A 252 8.55 -15.96 24.36
C PHE A 252 7.22 -16.70 24.50
N ILE A 253 6.22 -16.35 23.69
CA ILE A 253 4.87 -16.93 23.80
C ILE A 253 4.70 -18.07 22.80
N TYR A 254 4.76 -17.76 21.50
CA TYR A 254 4.62 -18.76 20.44
C TYR A 254 5.89 -19.59 20.27
N LYS A 255 7.07 -18.98 20.45
CA LYS A 255 8.38 -19.65 20.36
C LYS A 255 8.60 -20.32 19.00
N GLU A 256 8.01 -19.77 17.94
CA GLU A 256 8.09 -20.29 16.58
C GLU A 256 9.14 -19.54 15.73
N LEU A 257 9.62 -18.38 16.20
CA LEU A 257 10.63 -17.58 15.52
C LEU A 257 12.06 -17.96 15.95
N THR A 258 12.88 -18.33 14.97
CA THR A 258 14.30 -18.61 15.15
C THR A 258 15.15 -17.35 14.93
N LEU A 259 16.36 -17.32 15.52
CA LEU A 259 17.31 -16.21 15.32
C LEU A 259 17.72 -16.05 13.84
N SER A 260 17.76 -17.16 13.09
CA SER A 260 18.02 -17.14 11.64
C SER A 260 16.91 -16.42 10.88
N GLN A 261 15.64 -16.72 11.21
CA GLN A 261 14.50 -16.05 10.58
C GLN A 261 14.45 -14.56 10.94
N LEU A 262 14.84 -14.20 12.17
CA LEU A 262 14.98 -12.79 12.56
C LEU A 262 16.04 -12.08 11.73
N TRP A 263 17.21 -12.69 11.53
CA TRP A 263 18.25 -12.15 10.66
C TRP A 263 17.76 -11.97 9.22
N ASP A 264 17.11 -12.98 8.66
CA ASP A 264 16.52 -12.91 7.32
C ASP A 264 15.47 -11.79 7.22
N ALA A 265 14.68 -11.57 8.28
CA ALA A 265 13.69 -10.50 8.32
C ALA A 265 14.36 -9.12 8.29
N VAL A 266 15.47 -8.94 9.01
CA VAL A 266 16.27 -7.70 9.00
C VAL A 266 16.90 -7.46 7.63
N ILE A 267 17.52 -8.48 7.02
CA ILE A 267 18.13 -8.37 5.69
C ILE A 267 17.06 -8.02 4.64
N HIS A 268 15.92 -8.72 4.65
CA HIS A 268 14.82 -8.43 3.72
C HIS A 268 14.30 -7.00 3.89
N THR A 269 14.11 -6.56 5.13
CA THR A 269 13.68 -5.17 5.41
C THR A 269 14.72 -4.16 4.91
N THR A 270 16.01 -4.44 5.12
CA THR A 270 17.11 -3.57 4.66
C THR A 270 17.16 -3.47 3.14
N GLN A 271 16.89 -4.57 2.43
CA GLN A 271 16.81 -4.58 0.97
C GLN A 271 15.67 -3.69 0.45
N LEU A 272 14.50 -3.74 1.09
CA LEU A 272 13.38 -2.86 0.75
C LEU A 272 13.74 -1.38 0.98
N LEU A 273 14.39 -1.07 2.11
CA LEU A 273 14.84 0.29 2.42
C LEU A 273 15.92 0.79 1.45
N GLY A 274 16.82 -0.10 1.00
CA GLY A 274 17.86 0.23 0.03
C GLY A 274 17.31 0.64 -1.34
N GLY A 275 16.11 0.18 -1.70
CA GLY A 275 15.37 0.69 -2.85
C GLY A 275 14.64 2.00 -2.55
N LEU A 276 14.02 2.10 -1.37
CA LEU A 276 13.17 3.22 -0.98
C LEU A 276 13.93 4.53 -0.72
N LEU A 277 14.92 4.52 0.18
CA LEU A 277 15.56 5.73 0.69
C LEU A 277 16.26 6.56 -0.41
N PRO A 278 16.96 5.96 -1.39
CA PRO A 278 17.52 6.74 -2.50
C PRO A 278 16.45 7.45 -3.32
N ILE A 279 15.29 6.83 -3.55
CA ILE A 279 14.20 7.43 -4.32
C ILE A 279 13.62 8.62 -3.55
N VAL A 280 13.42 8.48 -2.24
CA VAL A 280 12.94 9.57 -1.37
C VAL A 280 13.89 10.77 -1.41
N ALA A 281 15.20 10.51 -1.27
CA ALA A 281 16.22 11.56 -1.32
C ALA A 281 16.22 12.32 -2.65
N ILE A 282 16.18 11.60 -3.78
CA ILE A 282 16.18 12.22 -5.11
C ILE A 282 14.86 12.96 -5.39
N ALA A 283 13.73 12.41 -4.95
CA ALA A 283 12.42 13.02 -5.14
C ALA A 283 12.31 14.36 -4.41
N ALA A 284 12.96 14.51 -3.25
CA ALA A 284 12.98 15.79 -2.53
C ALA A 284 13.64 16.90 -3.35
N THR A 285 14.79 16.62 -3.97
CA THR A 285 15.45 17.58 -4.89
C THR A 285 14.56 17.94 -6.08
N LEU A 286 13.89 16.94 -6.69
CA LEU A 286 12.98 17.20 -7.79
C LEU A 286 11.78 18.06 -7.36
N ASN A 287 11.20 17.78 -6.19
CA ASN A 287 10.08 18.55 -5.64
C ASN A 287 10.46 20.01 -5.38
N MET A 288 11.64 20.24 -4.79
CA MET A 288 12.14 21.59 -4.51
C MET A 288 12.30 22.41 -5.79
N VAL A 289 12.84 21.79 -6.85
CA VAL A 289 13.01 22.49 -8.14
C VAL A 289 11.67 22.74 -8.83
N LEU A 290 10.76 21.76 -8.85
CA LEU A 290 9.43 21.94 -9.43
C LEU A 290 8.66 23.07 -8.73
N THR A 291 8.80 23.17 -7.41
CA THR A 291 8.20 24.23 -6.60
C THR A 291 8.82 25.60 -6.93
N THR A 292 10.14 25.66 -7.04
CA THR A 292 10.88 26.89 -7.37
C THR A 292 10.54 27.41 -8.77
N GLU A 293 10.46 26.52 -9.75
CA GLU A 293 10.12 26.82 -11.15
C GLU A 293 8.61 27.06 -11.38
N GLN A 294 7.78 26.94 -10.32
CA GLN A 294 6.32 27.08 -10.37
C GLN A 294 5.65 26.17 -11.41
N VAL A 295 6.26 25.01 -11.72
CA VAL A 295 5.71 24.04 -12.69
C VAL A 295 4.31 23.58 -12.30
N PRO A 296 4.01 23.25 -11.01
CA PRO A 296 2.66 22.89 -10.61
C PRO A 296 1.63 24.01 -10.84
N GLY A 297 2.01 25.28 -10.63
CA GLY A 297 1.15 26.43 -10.87
C GLY A 297 0.81 26.61 -12.35
N GLN A 298 1.82 26.53 -13.22
CA GLN A 298 1.62 26.60 -14.68
C GLN A 298 0.73 25.45 -15.20
N LEU A 299 0.90 24.24 -14.64
CA LEU A 299 0.05 23.10 -14.98
C LEU A 299 -1.39 23.32 -14.50
N ALA A 300 -1.58 23.87 -13.30
CA ALA A 300 -2.90 24.21 -12.77
C ALA A 300 -3.61 25.26 -13.64
N ASP A 301 -2.89 26.30 -14.08
CA ASP A 301 -3.42 27.34 -14.98
C ASP A 301 -3.81 26.76 -16.33
N TRP A 302 -2.95 25.92 -16.93
CA TRP A 302 -3.23 25.27 -18.20
C TRP A 302 -4.44 24.34 -18.10
N LEU A 303 -4.53 23.55 -17.03
CA LEU A 303 -5.67 22.66 -16.80
C LEU A 303 -6.95 23.46 -16.57
N SER A 304 -6.92 24.48 -15.72
CA SER A 304 -8.10 25.31 -15.44
C SER A 304 -8.61 26.05 -16.69
N ALA A 305 -7.75 26.34 -17.66
CA ALA A 305 -8.13 26.91 -18.95
C ALA A 305 -8.76 25.91 -19.93
N HIS A 306 -8.56 24.59 -19.74
CA HIS A 306 -9.05 23.55 -20.66
C HIS A 306 -10.04 22.57 -20.02
N VAL A 307 -10.12 22.53 -18.69
CA VAL A 307 -10.91 21.61 -17.87
C VAL A 307 -11.66 22.46 -16.84
N GLU A 308 -12.86 22.90 -17.20
CA GLU A 308 -13.66 23.78 -16.32
C GLU A 308 -14.29 23.01 -15.16
N GLU A 309 -14.55 21.72 -15.36
CA GLU A 309 -15.36 20.91 -14.46
C GLU A 309 -14.52 20.01 -13.54
N LYS A 310 -14.70 20.16 -12.22
CA LYS A 310 -14.03 19.36 -11.17
C LYS A 310 -14.17 17.85 -11.39
N TRP A 311 -15.35 17.38 -11.79
CA TRP A 311 -15.58 15.95 -12.01
C TRP A 311 -14.79 15.41 -13.21
N LEU A 312 -14.59 16.24 -14.26
CA LEU A 312 -13.81 15.86 -15.43
C LEU A 312 -12.32 15.77 -15.07
N PHE A 313 -11.82 16.71 -14.26
CA PHE A 313 -10.49 16.63 -13.68
C PHE A 313 -10.30 15.32 -12.88
N LEU A 314 -11.24 14.99 -11.98
CA LEU A 314 -11.15 13.77 -11.17
C LEU A 314 -11.15 12.49 -12.00
N ILE A 315 -11.93 12.41 -13.08
CA ILE A 315 -11.90 11.26 -13.99
C ILE A 315 -10.54 11.17 -14.70
N GLY A 316 -10.05 12.29 -15.24
CA GLY A 316 -8.74 12.36 -15.89
C GLY A 316 -7.61 11.96 -14.94
N LEU A 317 -7.67 12.43 -13.70
CA LEU A 317 -6.76 12.09 -12.61
C LEU A 317 -6.75 10.58 -12.33
N ASN A 318 -7.92 9.95 -12.16
CA ASN A 318 -8.01 8.50 -11.96
C ASN A 318 -7.40 7.71 -13.12
N ILE A 319 -7.75 8.08 -14.36
CA ILE A 319 -7.20 7.40 -15.55
C ILE A 319 -5.68 7.54 -15.60
N LEU A 320 -5.16 8.75 -15.36
CA LEU A 320 -3.73 9.01 -15.32
C LEU A 320 -3.04 8.16 -14.24
N LEU A 321 -3.57 8.14 -13.02
CA LEU A 321 -2.97 7.42 -11.90
C LEU A 321 -3.03 5.90 -12.10
N LEU A 322 -4.11 5.36 -12.67
CA LEU A 322 -4.17 3.94 -13.06
C LEU A 322 -3.09 3.60 -14.09
N LEU A 323 -2.94 4.45 -15.13
CA LEU A 323 -1.92 4.26 -16.14
C LEU A 323 -0.51 4.32 -15.54
N VAL A 324 -0.24 5.27 -14.63
CA VAL A 324 1.06 5.35 -13.92
C VAL A 324 1.29 4.09 -13.09
N GLY A 325 0.28 3.65 -12.33
CA GLY A 325 0.36 2.45 -11.49
C GLY A 325 0.60 1.17 -12.28
N PHE A 326 0.28 1.12 -13.58
CA PHE A 326 0.62 -0.02 -14.43
C PHE A 326 2.12 -0.21 -14.62
N PHE A 327 2.92 0.86 -14.55
CA PHE A 327 4.34 0.84 -14.87
C PHE A 327 5.23 1.11 -13.65
N MET A 328 4.69 1.76 -12.63
CA MET A 328 5.45 2.25 -11.49
C MET A 328 4.95 1.64 -10.19
N GLU A 329 5.90 1.37 -9.29
CA GLU A 329 5.60 1.02 -7.91
C GLU A 329 5.00 2.22 -7.16
N ILE A 330 4.12 1.97 -6.18
CA ILE A 330 3.32 3.00 -5.49
C ILE A 330 4.19 4.09 -4.90
N ILE A 331 5.21 3.73 -4.13
CA ILE A 331 6.06 4.72 -3.47
C ILE A 331 6.74 5.59 -4.52
N SER A 332 7.32 4.97 -5.56
CA SER A 332 7.94 5.70 -6.67
C SER A 332 6.96 6.67 -7.36
N ALA A 333 5.73 6.23 -7.58
CA ALA A 333 4.70 7.06 -8.20
C ALA A 333 4.24 8.20 -7.29
N LEU A 334 4.05 7.97 -5.99
CA LEU A 334 3.67 9.00 -5.03
C LEU A 334 4.74 10.09 -4.91
N LEU A 335 6.01 9.70 -4.83
CA LEU A 335 7.14 10.63 -4.73
C LEU A 335 7.24 11.60 -5.91
N ILE A 336 6.80 11.17 -7.10
CA ILE A 336 6.84 11.99 -8.32
C ILE A 336 5.53 12.73 -8.55
N MET A 337 4.41 12.00 -8.47
CA MET A 337 3.11 12.51 -8.89
C MET A 337 2.45 13.38 -7.83
N ALA A 338 2.62 13.08 -6.53
CA ALA A 338 1.90 13.79 -5.48
C ALA A 338 2.26 15.29 -5.44
N PRO A 339 3.54 15.70 -5.51
CA PRO A 339 3.87 17.12 -5.49
C PRO A 339 3.42 17.88 -6.74
N ILE A 340 3.25 17.19 -7.87
CA ILE A 340 2.75 17.77 -9.12
C ILE A 340 1.23 17.91 -9.07
N LEU A 341 0.53 16.88 -8.59
CA LEU A 341 -0.93 16.80 -8.62
C LEU A 341 -1.58 17.56 -7.47
N LEU A 342 -0.92 17.66 -6.31
CA LEU A 342 -1.50 18.30 -5.13
C LEU A 342 -1.86 19.78 -5.35
N PRO A 343 -0.97 20.65 -5.84
CA PRO A 343 -1.31 22.06 -6.04
C PRO A 343 -2.44 22.25 -7.05
N VAL A 344 -2.46 21.41 -8.09
CA VAL A 344 -3.55 21.38 -9.07
C VAL A 344 -4.86 20.97 -8.41
N ALA A 345 -4.87 19.88 -7.64
CA ALA A 345 -6.06 19.39 -6.98
C ALA A 345 -6.63 20.41 -5.97
N VAL A 346 -5.76 21.09 -5.22
CA VAL A 346 -6.14 22.17 -4.30
C VAL A 346 -6.79 23.33 -5.07
N ALA A 347 -6.31 23.67 -6.27
CA ALA A 347 -6.95 24.68 -7.13
C ALA A 347 -8.38 24.29 -7.56
N TYR A 348 -8.67 23.00 -7.71
CA TYR A 348 -10.03 22.47 -7.93
C TYR A 348 -10.84 22.27 -6.62
N GLY A 349 -10.32 22.75 -5.48
CA GLY A 349 -10.96 22.61 -4.17
C GLY A 349 -11.05 21.16 -3.71
N ILE A 350 -10.04 20.34 -4.01
CA ILE A 350 -9.90 18.98 -3.50
C ILE A 350 -9.01 19.02 -2.27
N ASP A 351 -9.48 18.38 -1.20
CA ASP A 351 -8.73 18.27 0.05
C ASP A 351 -7.44 17.42 -0.15
N PRO A 352 -6.28 17.85 0.39
CA PRO A 352 -5.01 17.13 0.28
C PRO A 352 -5.05 15.68 0.79
N VAL A 353 -5.77 15.42 1.88
CA VAL A 353 -5.90 14.08 2.47
C VAL A 353 -6.77 13.21 1.57
N HIS A 354 -7.87 13.77 1.07
CA HIS A 354 -8.74 13.07 0.13
C HIS A 354 -8.01 12.69 -1.17
N LEU A 355 -7.21 13.61 -1.73
CA LEU A 355 -6.36 13.33 -2.88
C LEU A 355 -5.40 12.17 -2.60
N GLY A 356 -4.79 12.14 -1.42
CA GLY A 356 -3.89 11.06 -1.01
C GLY A 356 -4.55 9.70 -1.05
N ILE A 357 -5.78 9.58 -0.53
CA ILE A 357 -6.55 8.34 -0.60
C ILE A 357 -6.86 7.95 -2.05
N ILE A 358 -7.29 8.89 -2.90
CA ILE A 358 -7.53 8.64 -4.32
C ILE A 358 -6.26 8.11 -4.98
N MET A 359 -5.11 8.75 -4.73
CA MET A 359 -3.83 8.34 -5.31
C MET A 359 -3.43 6.93 -4.88
N ILE A 360 -3.53 6.61 -3.59
CA ILE A 360 -3.15 5.29 -3.06
C ILE A 360 -4.03 4.19 -3.65
N ILE A 361 -5.36 4.38 -3.69
CA ILE A 361 -6.27 3.37 -4.24
C ILE A 361 -6.02 3.18 -5.75
N ASN A 362 -5.83 4.26 -6.51
CA ASN A 362 -5.53 4.17 -7.94
C ASN A 362 -4.23 3.39 -8.20
N LEU A 363 -3.15 3.78 -7.53
CA LEU A 363 -1.83 3.20 -7.77
C LEU A 363 -1.80 1.73 -7.39
N GLU A 364 -2.50 1.34 -6.32
CA GLU A 364 -2.62 -0.07 -5.92
C GLU A 364 -3.46 -0.88 -6.93
N ILE A 365 -4.57 -0.34 -7.45
CA ILE A 365 -5.31 -0.98 -8.54
C ILE A 365 -4.41 -1.13 -9.78
N GLY A 366 -3.59 -0.12 -10.07
CA GLY A 366 -2.60 -0.16 -11.15
C GLY A 366 -1.58 -1.29 -10.99
N LEU A 367 -1.05 -1.48 -9.77
CA LEU A 367 -0.14 -2.59 -9.47
C LEU A 367 -0.77 -3.97 -9.59
N LEU A 368 -2.10 -4.04 -9.50
CA LEU A 368 -2.88 -5.24 -9.71
C LEU A 368 -3.35 -5.36 -11.17
N THR A 369 -2.94 -4.52 -12.11
CA THR A 369 -3.44 -4.55 -13.50
C THR A 369 -2.30 -4.65 -14.53
N PRO A 370 -2.46 -5.42 -15.63
CA PRO A 370 -1.48 -5.42 -16.73
C PRO A 370 -1.31 -4.04 -17.37
N PRO A 371 -0.18 -3.71 -18.02
CA PRO A 371 0.85 -4.61 -18.57
C PRO A 371 1.96 -5.13 -17.63
N VAL A 372 2.37 -4.40 -16.58
CA VAL A 372 3.47 -4.87 -15.70
C VAL A 372 2.92 -5.61 -14.49
N GLY A 373 2.03 -4.95 -13.73
CA GLY A 373 1.35 -5.52 -12.57
C GLY A 373 2.29 -6.20 -11.57
N ILE A 374 3.12 -5.43 -10.85
CA ILE A 374 4.17 -6.00 -9.97
C ILE A 374 3.57 -6.95 -8.93
N ASN A 375 2.39 -6.63 -8.37
CA ASN A 375 1.71 -7.51 -7.42
C ASN A 375 1.23 -8.82 -8.07
N LEU A 376 0.90 -8.80 -9.37
CA LEU A 376 0.58 -10.01 -10.13
C LEU A 376 1.80 -10.90 -10.35
N VAL A 377 2.98 -10.30 -10.55
CA VAL A 377 4.25 -11.02 -10.67
C VAL A 377 4.60 -11.71 -9.34
N VAL A 378 4.48 -10.99 -8.23
CA VAL A 378 4.71 -11.56 -6.88
C VAL A 378 3.71 -12.68 -6.59
N ALA A 379 2.42 -12.47 -6.86
CA ALA A 379 1.40 -13.50 -6.69
C ALA A 379 1.68 -14.76 -7.54
N SER A 380 2.07 -14.57 -8.81
CA SER A 380 2.43 -15.67 -9.72
C SER A 380 3.60 -16.50 -9.18
N GLN A 381 4.64 -15.84 -8.64
CA GLN A 381 5.79 -16.52 -8.04
C GLN A 381 5.41 -17.23 -6.72
N ALA A 382 4.64 -16.55 -5.86
CA ALA A 382 4.24 -17.08 -4.56
C ALA A 382 3.36 -18.33 -4.68
N PHE A 383 2.38 -18.30 -5.58
CA PHE A 383 1.43 -19.40 -5.76
C PHE A 383 1.86 -20.42 -6.82
N LYS A 384 3.02 -20.21 -7.46
CA LYS A 384 3.57 -21.06 -8.53
C LYS A 384 2.59 -21.26 -9.68
N GLU A 385 1.85 -20.21 -10.02
CA GLU A 385 0.84 -20.20 -11.08
C GLU A 385 1.26 -19.27 -12.21
N SER A 386 0.75 -19.48 -13.43
CA SER A 386 1.12 -18.64 -14.56
C SER A 386 0.62 -17.20 -14.37
N PHE A 387 1.43 -16.21 -14.76
CA PHE A 387 1.05 -14.78 -14.69
C PHE A 387 -0.34 -14.54 -15.30
N TRP A 388 -0.61 -15.10 -16.49
CA TRP A 388 -1.91 -14.93 -17.15
C TRP A 388 -3.08 -15.58 -16.41
N THR A 389 -2.85 -16.68 -15.69
CA THR A 389 -3.86 -17.29 -14.81
C THR A 389 -4.22 -16.31 -13.69
N VAL A 390 -3.23 -15.75 -13.00
CA VAL A 390 -3.43 -14.76 -11.92
C VAL A 390 -4.12 -13.51 -12.46
N THR A 391 -3.63 -12.96 -13.57
CA THR A 391 -4.18 -11.78 -14.24
C THR A 391 -5.65 -11.92 -14.63
N ARG A 392 -6.09 -13.09 -15.09
CA ARG A 392 -7.52 -13.30 -15.40
C ARG A 392 -8.36 -13.47 -14.14
N SER A 393 -7.76 -14.02 -13.09
CA SER A 393 -8.42 -14.35 -11.83
C SER A 393 -8.81 -13.12 -11.01
N ILE A 394 -8.01 -12.06 -11.10
CA ILE A 394 -8.23 -10.79 -10.38
C ILE A 394 -9.28 -9.86 -11.02
N VAL A 395 -9.62 -10.04 -12.30
CA VAL A 395 -10.52 -9.14 -13.05
C VAL A 395 -11.81 -8.79 -12.27
N PRO A 396 -12.58 -9.76 -11.73
CA PRO A 396 -13.79 -9.40 -10.99
C PRO A 396 -13.51 -8.58 -9.74
N PHE A 397 -12.38 -8.81 -9.06
CA PHE A 397 -11.99 -8.06 -7.87
C PHE A 397 -11.53 -6.65 -8.22
N VAL A 398 -10.75 -6.48 -9.30
CA VAL A 398 -10.37 -5.15 -9.81
C VAL A 398 -11.59 -4.32 -10.17
N LEU A 399 -12.61 -4.91 -10.80
CA LEU A 399 -13.86 -4.21 -11.10
C LEU A 399 -14.56 -3.71 -9.83
N LEU A 400 -14.56 -4.51 -8.75
CA LEU A 400 -15.09 -4.09 -7.46
C LEU A 400 -14.26 -2.97 -6.81
N MET A 401 -12.94 -3.07 -6.90
CA MET A 401 -12.04 -2.02 -6.41
C MET A 401 -12.23 -0.71 -7.18
N LEU A 402 -12.44 -0.76 -8.49
CA LEU A 402 -12.76 0.42 -9.32
C LEU A 402 -14.09 1.05 -8.91
N ILE A 403 -15.11 0.26 -8.56
CA ILE A 403 -16.37 0.80 -8.03
C ILE A 403 -16.12 1.57 -6.74
N VAL A 404 -15.33 1.00 -5.82
CA VAL A 404 -14.98 1.71 -4.57
C VAL A 404 -14.16 2.96 -4.84
N LEU A 405 -13.21 2.90 -5.77
CA LEU A 405 -12.42 4.06 -6.18
C LEU A 405 -13.32 5.20 -6.68
N LEU A 406 -14.28 4.90 -7.55
CA LEU A 406 -15.22 5.92 -8.05
C LEU A 406 -16.09 6.48 -6.92
N LEU A 407 -16.56 5.63 -6.01
CA LEU A 407 -17.33 6.08 -4.84
C LEU A 407 -16.49 7.04 -3.98
N VAL A 408 -15.26 6.66 -3.64
CA VAL A 408 -14.35 7.52 -2.87
C VAL A 408 -14.10 8.81 -3.64
N THR A 409 -13.72 8.76 -4.91
CA THR A 409 -13.41 9.93 -5.75
C THR A 409 -14.51 11.00 -5.72
N PHE A 410 -15.79 10.59 -5.80
CA PHE A 410 -16.91 11.53 -5.93
C PHE A 410 -17.61 11.84 -4.61
N LEU A 411 -17.36 11.06 -3.56
CA LEU A 411 -17.91 11.25 -2.22
C LEU A 411 -16.77 11.51 -1.23
N PRO A 412 -16.26 12.75 -1.15
CA PRO A 412 -15.12 13.09 -0.31
C PRO A 412 -15.37 12.79 1.17
N GLU A 413 -16.63 12.76 1.62
CA GLU A 413 -17.00 12.38 2.98
C GLU A 413 -16.51 10.97 3.33
N LEU A 414 -16.39 10.06 2.35
CA LEU A 414 -15.86 8.71 2.60
C LEU A 414 -14.40 8.74 3.05
N SER A 415 -13.61 9.73 2.65
CA SER A 415 -12.24 9.90 3.18
C SER A 415 -12.18 10.88 4.34
N LEU A 416 -13.07 11.88 4.38
CA LEU A 416 -12.93 13.00 5.30
C LEU A 416 -13.80 12.91 6.56
N ILE A 417 -14.70 11.92 6.69
CA ILE A 417 -15.62 11.84 7.83
C ILE A 417 -14.93 11.79 9.21
N PHE A 418 -13.71 11.25 9.27
CA PHE A 418 -12.92 11.17 10.49
C PHE A 418 -11.77 12.18 10.54
N VAL A 419 -11.63 13.02 9.51
CA VAL A 419 -10.60 14.05 9.39
C VAL A 419 -11.22 15.39 9.79
N SER A 420 -10.58 16.09 10.72
CA SER A 420 -11.12 17.31 11.36
C SER A 420 -10.43 18.58 10.89
#